data_AF-A0A2E4XMX6-F1
#
_entry.id   AF-A0A2E4XMX6-F1
#
_cell.length_a   1.000
_cell.length_b   1.000
_cell.length_c   1.000
_cell.angle_alpha   90.00
_cell.angle_beta   90.00
_cell.angle_gamma   90.00
#
_symmetry.space_group_name_H-M   'P 1'
#
loop_
_entity.id
_entity.type
_entity.pdbx_description
1 polymer ?
#
loop_
_entity_poly.entity_id
_entity_poly.type
_entity_poly.pdbx_seq_one_letter_code
_entity_poly.pdbx_strand_id
1 'polypeptide(L)'
;MDRKIRTFKRTLNKGDKYNTKIKEQMDIKNFQYQSHDKKRYDNLILDCIRSYAITKRIIQLPYDTQRRIYIFAMKNYWKNMTLNQPLRPIWCDYKKYLDNQLKRSIIDNVHFMHLEFNTLPENKKWIPGCTCNFCQNYKKNHRNEVDEILNKIVEDEYYFLKMLGCHEPFVNKWNQYETFYGDALNYTKIITFDPLKDMFEDNIEASPHDSPIYFSQELSPS
;
A
#
# COMPACT_ATOMS: atom_id res chain seq x y z
N MET A 1 1.65 -9.79 -38.65
CA MET A 1 2.93 -9.24 -38.16
C MET A 1 3.36 -10.08 -36.97
N ASP A 2 4.35 -10.96 -37.17
CA ASP A 2 4.78 -11.91 -36.14
C ASP A 2 5.48 -11.22 -34.98
N ARG A 3 5.00 -11.49 -33.75
CA ARG A 3 5.62 -11.03 -32.51
C ARG A 3 6.88 -11.86 -32.25
N LYS A 4 8.06 -11.29 -32.53
CA LYS A 4 9.34 -11.87 -32.08
C LYS A 4 9.46 -11.76 -30.56
N ILE A 5 9.26 -12.88 -29.86
CA ILE A 5 9.56 -13.00 -28.43
C ILE A 5 11.08 -12.87 -28.26
N ARG A 6 11.53 -11.83 -27.55
CA ARG A 6 12.94 -11.63 -27.24
C ARG A 6 13.38 -12.66 -26.20
N THR A 7 14.09 -13.69 -26.61
CA THR A 7 14.79 -14.60 -25.69
C THR A 7 16.08 -13.93 -25.20
N PHE A 8 16.11 -13.50 -23.94
CA PHE A 8 17.33 -12.96 -23.33
C PHE A 8 18.30 -14.09 -22.99
N LYS A 9 19.42 -14.19 -23.71
CA LYS A 9 20.56 -15.03 -23.29
C LYS A 9 21.25 -14.35 -22.11
N ARG A 10 21.23 -15.00 -20.93
CA ARG A 10 22.03 -14.59 -19.77
C ARG A 10 23.49 -14.94 -20.01
N THR A 11 24.29 -13.99 -20.50
CA THR A 11 25.74 -14.06 -20.41
C THR A 11 26.19 -13.37 -19.14
N LEU A 12 26.45 -14.14 -18.08
CA LEU A 12 27.12 -13.63 -16.88
C LEU A 12 28.63 -13.75 -17.08
N ASN A 13 29.32 -12.61 -17.21
CA ASN A 13 30.78 -12.58 -17.16
C ASN A 13 31.23 -12.68 -15.70
N LYS A 14 32.19 -13.56 -15.41
CA LYS A 14 32.82 -13.70 -14.09
C LYS A 14 33.59 -12.42 -13.75
N GLY A 15 33.03 -11.57 -12.90
CA GLY A 15 33.69 -10.36 -12.40
C GLY A 15 32.75 -9.24 -12.00
N ASP A 16 31.52 -9.23 -12.52
CA ASP A 16 30.56 -8.17 -12.19
C ASP A 16 29.93 -8.40 -10.81
N LYS A 17 30.03 -7.43 -9.91
CA LYS A 17 29.30 -7.44 -8.62
C LYS A 17 27.81 -7.48 -8.93
N TYR A 18 27.17 -8.61 -8.64
CA TYR A 18 25.75 -8.93 -8.86
C TYR A 18 24.79 -7.75 -8.58
N ASN A 19 25.10 -6.94 -7.57
CA ASN A 19 24.27 -5.83 -7.13
C ASN A 19 24.28 -4.58 -8.03
N THR A 20 25.33 -4.28 -8.80
CA THR A 20 25.39 -3.02 -9.56
C THR A 20 24.58 -3.11 -10.86
N LYS A 21 24.75 -4.20 -11.61
CA LYS A 21 23.98 -4.43 -12.85
C LYS A 21 22.49 -4.61 -12.60
N ILE A 22 22.10 -5.25 -11.50
CA ILE A 22 20.68 -5.37 -11.14
C ILE A 22 20.11 -4.00 -10.75
N LYS A 23 20.85 -3.18 -10.00
CA LYS A 23 20.43 -1.80 -9.68
C LYS A 23 20.28 -0.92 -10.92
N GLU A 24 21.19 -1.05 -11.89
CA GLU A 24 21.08 -0.36 -13.19
C GLU A 24 19.88 -0.87 -14.00
N GLN A 25 19.67 -2.19 -14.03
CA GLN A 25 18.51 -2.79 -14.72
C GLN A 25 17.17 -2.44 -14.05
N MET A 26 17.18 -2.21 -12.74
CA MET A 26 16.02 -1.84 -11.94
C MET A 26 15.85 -0.32 -11.75
N ASP A 27 16.68 0.51 -12.38
CA ASP A 27 16.49 1.95 -12.35
C ASP A 27 15.13 2.28 -12.97
N ILE A 28 14.24 2.87 -12.16
CA ILE A 28 12.86 3.23 -12.53
C ILE A 28 12.84 4.08 -13.81
N LYS A 29 13.89 4.86 -14.07
CA LYS A 29 14.04 5.64 -15.31
C LYS A 29 14.05 4.78 -16.58
N ASN A 30 14.49 3.52 -16.50
CA ASN A 30 14.51 2.58 -17.62
C ASN A 30 13.12 1.98 -17.91
N PHE A 31 12.21 2.01 -16.93
CA PHE A 31 10.81 1.56 -17.09
C PHE A 31 9.84 2.71 -17.34
N GLN A 32 10.30 3.96 -17.15
CA GLN A 32 9.56 5.13 -17.60
C GLN A 32 9.57 5.14 -19.12
N TYR A 33 8.44 4.80 -19.73
CA TYR A 33 8.20 5.08 -21.14
C TYR A 33 8.41 6.59 -21.35
N GLN A 34 9.54 6.97 -21.94
CA GLN A 34 9.69 8.32 -22.47
C GLN A 34 8.74 8.41 -23.65
N SER A 35 7.51 8.86 -23.38
CA SER A 35 6.50 9.10 -24.41
C SER A 35 6.96 10.29 -25.26
N HIS A 36 7.87 10.06 -26.19
CA HIS A 36 8.17 11.01 -27.27
C HIS A 36 6.89 11.45 -27.99
N ASP A 37 5.87 10.58 -27.99
CA ASP A 37 4.54 10.86 -28.51
C ASP A 37 3.81 11.97 -27.74
N LYS A 38 3.95 12.10 -26.41
CA LYS A 38 3.21 13.11 -25.65
C LYS A 38 3.59 14.53 -26.07
N LYS A 39 4.89 14.82 -26.20
CA LYS A 39 5.38 16.13 -26.69
C LYS A 39 4.92 16.40 -28.13
N ARG A 40 4.86 15.37 -28.97
CA ARG A 40 4.39 15.48 -30.36
C ARG A 40 2.89 15.78 -30.42
N TYR A 41 2.10 15.11 -29.59
CA TYR A 41 0.67 15.37 -29.43
C TYR A 41 0.38 16.77 -28.87
N ASP A 42 1.13 17.19 -27.84
CA ASP A 42 0.99 18.52 -27.25
C ASP A 42 1.23 19.63 -28.30
N ASN A 43 2.27 19.47 -29.13
CA ASN A 43 2.55 20.43 -30.21
C ASN A 43 1.45 20.47 -31.27
N LEU A 44 0.91 19.32 -31.69
CA LEU A 44 -0.20 19.26 -32.64
C LEU A 44 -1.46 19.94 -32.08
N ILE A 45 -1.76 19.74 -30.80
CA ILE A 45 -2.89 20.38 -30.12
C ILE A 45 -2.68 21.90 -30.11
N LEU A 46 -1.48 22.39 -29.80
CA LEU A 46 -1.16 23.81 -29.80
C LEU A 46 -1.33 24.44 -31.19
N ASP A 47 -0.91 23.74 -32.25
CA ASP A 47 -1.06 24.22 -33.62
C ASP A 47 -2.54 24.26 -34.04
N CYS A 48 -3.33 23.25 -33.68
CA CYS A 48 -4.78 23.30 -33.83
C CYS A 48 -5.39 24.49 -33.07
N ILE A 49 -4.97 24.73 -31.82
CA ILE A 49 -5.46 25.85 -31.01
C ILE A 49 -5.17 27.20 -31.68
N ARG A 50 -3.96 27.38 -32.22
CA ARG A 50 -3.54 28.60 -32.93
C ARG A 50 -4.29 28.81 -34.23
N SER A 51 -4.73 27.73 -34.87
CA SER A 51 -5.46 27.81 -36.15
C SER A 51 -6.88 28.37 -36.00
N TYR A 52 -7.51 28.22 -34.82
CA TYR A 52 -8.88 28.68 -34.60
C TYR A 52 -9.02 30.20 -34.77
N ALA A 53 -10.13 30.59 -35.41
CA ALA A 53 -10.47 31.99 -35.66
C ALA A 53 -10.54 32.83 -34.38
N ILE A 54 -11.01 32.25 -33.28
CA ILE A 54 -11.13 32.94 -31.99
C ILE A 54 -9.75 33.24 -31.39
N THR A 55 -8.81 32.31 -31.48
CA THR A 55 -7.44 32.48 -30.98
C THR A 55 -6.73 33.59 -31.73
N LYS A 56 -6.90 33.64 -33.07
CA LYS A 56 -6.35 34.73 -33.91
C LYS A 56 -6.90 36.10 -33.51
N ARG A 57 -8.20 36.19 -33.21
CA ARG A 57 -8.84 37.43 -32.73
C ARG A 57 -8.35 37.84 -31.34
N ILE A 58 -8.15 36.88 -30.43
CA ILE A 58 -7.64 37.14 -29.07
C ILE A 58 -6.21 37.68 -29.14
N ILE A 59 -5.34 37.11 -29.97
CA ILE A 59 -3.94 37.55 -30.13
C ILE A 59 -3.85 39.00 -30.65
N GLN A 60 -4.84 39.46 -31.43
CA GLN A 60 -4.89 40.83 -31.94
C GLN A 60 -5.26 41.88 -30.87
N LEU A 61 -5.76 41.46 -29.70
CA LEU A 61 -6.15 42.38 -28.63
C LEU A 61 -4.92 42.88 -27.83
N PRO A 62 -5.03 44.01 -27.12
CA PRO A 62 -4.00 44.44 -26.17
C PRO A 62 -3.72 43.37 -25.10
N TYR A 63 -2.46 43.26 -24.68
CA TYR A 63 -2.00 42.22 -23.75
C TYR A 63 -2.80 42.18 -22.43
N ASP A 64 -3.20 43.34 -21.91
CA ASP A 64 -4.03 43.43 -20.70
C ASP A 64 -5.42 42.82 -20.90
N THR A 65 -6.02 43.01 -22.07
CA THR A 65 -7.32 42.43 -22.41
C THR A 65 -7.19 40.91 -22.57
N GLN A 66 -6.12 40.42 -23.19
CA GLN A 66 -5.84 38.98 -23.30
C GLN A 66 -5.73 38.32 -21.91
N ARG A 67 -4.98 38.94 -20.99
CA ARG A 67 -4.87 38.46 -19.60
C ARG A 67 -6.21 38.40 -18.88
N ARG A 68 -7.05 39.43 -19.03
CA ARG A 68 -8.38 39.44 -18.43
C ARG A 68 -9.26 38.32 -18.99
N ILE A 69 -9.27 38.11 -20.30
CA ILE A 69 -10.00 37.02 -20.95
C ILE A 69 -9.54 35.67 -20.40
N TYR A 70 -8.23 35.45 -20.29
CA TYR A 70 -7.68 34.22 -19.70
C TYR A 70 -8.16 34.02 -18.25
N ILE A 71 -8.07 35.05 -17.41
CA ILE A 71 -8.50 34.96 -16.00
C ILE A 71 -9.99 34.63 -15.92
N PHE A 72 -10.85 35.28 -16.73
CA PHE A 72 -12.29 35.01 -16.74
C PHE A 72 -12.60 33.60 -17.25
N ALA A 73 -11.94 33.15 -18.32
CA ALA A 73 -12.12 31.81 -18.85
C ALA A 73 -11.72 30.75 -17.82
N MET A 74 -10.58 30.94 -17.13
CA MET A 74 -10.14 30.03 -16.08
C MET A 74 -11.08 30.04 -14.87
N LYS A 75 -11.55 31.21 -14.43
CA LYS A 75 -12.56 31.30 -13.35
C LYS A 75 -13.84 30.55 -13.71
N ASN A 76 -14.32 30.72 -14.94
CA ASN A 76 -15.54 30.05 -15.41
C ASN A 76 -15.33 28.53 -15.56
N TYR A 77 -14.17 28.12 -16.09
CA TYR A 77 -13.78 26.72 -16.18
C TYR A 77 -13.78 26.06 -14.79
N TRP A 78 -13.09 26.65 -13.82
CA TRP A 78 -13.04 26.11 -12.46
C TRP A 78 -14.41 26.13 -11.79
N LYS A 79 -15.20 27.19 -11.96
CA LYS A 79 -16.58 27.23 -11.43
C LYS A 79 -17.40 26.04 -11.94
N ASN A 80 -17.35 25.74 -13.24
CA ASN A 80 -18.10 24.64 -13.85
C ASN A 80 -17.51 23.27 -13.51
N MET A 81 -16.17 23.14 -13.48
CA MET A 81 -15.49 21.91 -13.10
C MET A 81 -15.79 21.52 -11.66
N THR A 82 -15.74 22.47 -10.72
CA THR A 82 -16.01 22.18 -9.30
C THR A 82 -17.45 21.72 -9.09
N LEU A 83 -18.41 22.23 -9.87
CA LEU A 83 -19.81 21.77 -9.83
C LEU A 83 -19.99 20.35 -10.36
N ASN A 84 -19.15 19.93 -11.32
CA ASN A 84 -19.23 18.62 -11.97
C ASN A 84 -18.27 17.59 -11.37
N GLN A 85 -17.41 17.99 -10.44
CA GLN A 85 -16.51 17.09 -9.74
C GLN A 85 -17.27 16.44 -8.58
N PRO A 86 -17.24 15.09 -8.46
CA PRO A 86 -17.79 14.45 -7.29
C PRO A 86 -17.03 14.96 -6.06
N LEU A 87 -17.76 15.52 -5.11
CA LEU A 87 -17.19 15.94 -3.83
C LEU A 87 -16.51 14.73 -3.21
N ARG A 88 -15.23 14.89 -2.84
CA ARG A 88 -14.50 13.82 -2.16
C ARG A 88 -15.18 13.57 -0.82
N PRO A 89 -15.68 12.35 -0.56
CA PRO A 89 -16.26 12.04 0.73
C PRO A 89 -15.25 12.24 1.86
N ILE A 90 -15.71 12.73 3.01
CA ILE A 90 -14.87 12.96 4.19
C ILE A 90 -14.13 11.68 4.61
N TRP A 91 -14.78 10.52 4.45
CA TRP A 91 -14.17 9.22 4.79
C TRP A 91 -12.97 8.87 3.92
N CYS A 92 -12.78 9.48 2.74
CA CYS A 92 -11.61 9.21 1.89
C CYS A 92 -10.31 9.70 2.51
N ASP A 93 -10.33 10.74 3.33
CA ASP A 93 -9.13 11.17 4.08
C ASP A 93 -8.84 10.23 5.23
N TYR A 94 -9.88 9.81 5.96
CA TYR A 94 -9.76 8.82 7.02
C TYR A 94 -9.25 7.47 6.51
N LYS A 95 -9.80 6.96 5.40
CA LYS A 95 -9.34 5.73 4.76
C LYS A 95 -7.87 5.81 4.35
N LYS A 96 -7.47 6.93 3.73
CA LYS A 96 -6.07 7.16 3.35
C LYS A 96 -5.14 7.16 4.58
N TYR A 97 -5.59 7.74 5.70
CA TYR A 97 -4.87 7.67 6.97
C TYR A 97 -4.72 6.22 7.46
N LEU A 98 -5.81 5.45 7.50
CA LEU A 98 -5.77 4.05 7.92
C LEU A 98 -4.85 3.20 7.02
N ASP A 99 -4.96 3.34 5.70
CA ASP A 99 -4.11 2.63 4.74
C ASP A 99 -2.63 2.93 4.98
N ASN A 100 -2.28 4.17 5.33
CA ASN A 100 -0.92 4.55 5.66
C ASN A 100 -0.45 3.92 6.98
N GLN A 101 -1.32 3.85 7.99
CA GLN A 101 -0.97 3.20 9.26
C GLN A 101 -0.81 1.67 9.09
N LEU A 102 -1.64 1.03 8.27
CA LEU A 102 -1.47 -0.39 7.91
C LEU A 102 -0.19 -0.63 7.11
N LYS A 103 0.19 0.28 6.21
CA LYS A 103 1.50 0.20 5.54
C LYS A 103 2.65 0.27 6.52
N ARG A 104 2.56 1.11 7.56
CA ARG A 104 3.58 1.17 8.63
C ARG A 104 3.67 -0.16 9.38
N SER A 105 2.56 -0.86 9.63
CA SER A 105 2.65 -2.15 10.32
C SER A 105 3.34 -3.21 9.49
N ILE A 106 3.11 -3.23 8.18
CA ILE A 106 3.72 -4.19 7.25
C ILE A 106 5.17 -3.86 6.94
N ILE A 107 5.44 -2.62 6.50
CA ILE A 107 6.76 -2.21 5.97
C ILE A 107 7.72 -1.90 7.10
N ASP A 108 7.28 -1.12 8.07
CA ASP A 108 8.17 -0.65 9.13
C ASP A 108 8.25 -1.64 10.28
N ASN A 109 7.48 -2.74 10.28
CA ASN A 109 7.37 -3.70 11.37
C ASN A 109 6.93 -3.04 12.70
N VAL A 110 5.94 -2.14 12.59
CA VAL A 110 5.24 -1.56 13.73
C VAL A 110 4.09 -2.47 14.12
N HIS A 111 4.08 -2.97 15.35
CA HIS A 111 3.03 -3.87 15.80
C HIS A 111 1.66 -3.19 15.71
N PHE A 112 0.61 -3.94 15.33
CA PHE A 112 -0.74 -3.40 15.15
C PHE A 112 -1.28 -2.70 16.41
N MET A 113 -0.97 -3.26 17.59
CA MET A 113 -1.26 -2.69 18.91
C MET A 113 -0.52 -1.36 19.20
N HIS A 114 0.44 -0.95 18.37
CA HIS A 114 1.15 0.32 18.50
C HIS A 114 0.80 1.34 17.43
N LEU A 115 -0.13 1.00 16.53
CA LEU A 115 -0.72 1.97 15.63
C LEU A 115 -1.54 2.99 16.43
N GLU A 116 -1.48 4.25 15.98
CA GLU A 116 -2.04 5.40 16.69
C GLU A 116 -3.55 5.30 16.92
N PHE A 117 -4.27 4.63 16.02
CA PHE A 117 -5.72 4.46 16.12
C PHE A 117 -6.13 3.32 17.07
N ASN A 118 -5.20 2.43 17.42
CA ASN A 118 -5.52 1.19 18.13
C ASN A 118 -5.24 1.29 19.64
N THR A 119 -4.23 2.07 20.04
CA THR A 119 -3.84 2.19 21.46
C THR A 119 -3.43 3.61 21.80
N LEU A 120 -4.04 4.15 22.87
CA LEU A 120 -3.65 5.44 23.45
C LEU A 120 -2.19 5.43 23.92
N PRO A 121 -1.46 6.56 23.83
CA PRO A 121 -0.04 6.63 24.20
C PRO A 121 0.27 6.09 25.61
N GLU A 122 -0.62 6.36 26.56
CA GLU A 122 -0.53 5.94 27.96
C GLU A 122 -0.66 4.43 28.15
N ASN A 123 -1.38 3.76 27.23
CA ASN A 123 -1.65 2.32 27.30
C ASN A 123 -0.67 1.49 26.46
N LYS A 124 0.35 2.12 25.86
CA LYS A 124 1.36 1.42 25.07
C LYS A 124 2.23 0.56 26.00
N LYS A 125 2.38 -0.72 25.64
CA LYS A 125 3.22 -1.68 26.35
C LYS A 125 4.38 -2.06 25.46
N TRP A 126 5.56 -2.33 26.00
CA TRP A 126 6.65 -2.77 25.13
C TRP A 126 6.29 -4.11 24.46
N ILE A 127 6.56 -4.25 23.15
CA ILE A 127 6.32 -5.46 22.38
C ILE A 127 7.64 -5.91 21.75
N PRO A 128 8.09 -7.17 21.96
CA PRO A 128 9.29 -7.71 21.36
C PRO A 128 9.25 -7.62 19.84
N GLY A 129 10.36 -7.20 19.23
CA GLY A 129 10.49 -7.10 17.77
C GLY A 129 9.82 -5.88 17.12
N CYS A 130 8.98 -5.12 17.84
CA CYS A 130 8.37 -3.91 17.31
C CYS A 130 9.40 -2.78 17.17
N THR A 131 9.44 -2.15 16.00
CA THR A 131 10.42 -1.10 15.63
C THR A 131 9.93 0.31 15.92
N CYS A 132 8.74 0.50 16.46
CA CYS A 132 8.19 1.83 16.71
C CYS A 132 9.03 2.63 17.71
N ASN A 133 8.96 3.96 17.65
CA ASN A 133 9.73 4.85 18.52
C ASN A 133 9.53 4.56 20.01
N PHE A 134 8.30 4.22 20.41
CA PHE A 134 8.00 3.83 21.79
C PHE A 134 8.81 2.59 22.21
N CYS A 135 8.76 1.50 21.43
CA CYS A 135 9.48 0.27 21.76
C CYS A 135 11.00 0.43 21.71
N GLN A 136 11.51 1.21 20.75
CA GLN A 136 12.94 1.49 20.66
C GLN A 136 13.43 2.26 21.90
N ASN A 137 12.67 3.25 22.35
CA ASN A 137 13.02 4.04 23.53
C ASN A 137 12.86 3.22 24.82
N TYR A 138 11.80 2.41 24.93
CA TYR A 138 11.61 1.52 26.07
C TYR A 138 12.80 0.55 26.21
N LYS A 139 13.22 -0.08 25.11
CA LYS A 139 14.38 -0.99 25.10
C LYS A 139 15.68 -0.31 25.55
N LYS A 140 15.87 0.97 25.21
CA LYS A 140 17.04 1.74 25.65
C LYS A 140 17.01 2.03 27.15
N ASN A 141 15.84 2.36 27.69
CA ASN A 141 15.67 2.80 29.08
C ASN A 141 15.50 1.62 30.06
N HIS A 142 14.95 0.49 29.61
CA HIS A 142 14.57 -0.66 30.43
C HIS A 142 15.29 -1.94 30.00
N ARG A 143 16.60 -1.86 29.76
CA ARG A 143 17.38 -2.95 29.15
C ARG A 143 17.30 -4.27 29.93
N ASN A 144 17.51 -4.22 31.25
CA ASN A 144 17.52 -5.42 32.09
C ASN A 144 16.16 -6.13 32.10
N GLU A 145 15.08 -5.36 32.22
CA GLU A 145 13.71 -5.88 32.18
C GLU A 145 13.38 -6.51 30.82
N VAL A 146 13.81 -5.87 29.73
CA VAL A 146 13.65 -6.42 28.37
C VAL A 146 14.39 -7.74 28.22
N ASP A 147 15.62 -7.84 28.72
CA ASP A 147 16.42 -9.06 28.64
C ASP A 147 15.79 -10.20 29.46
N GLU A 148 15.26 -9.92 30.65
CA GLU A 148 14.48 -10.90 31.44
C GLU A 148 13.23 -11.39 30.70
N ILE A 149 12.49 -10.49 30.07
CA ILE A 149 11.30 -10.85 29.29
C ILE A 149 11.69 -11.71 28.08
N LEU A 150 12.77 -11.36 27.38
CA LEU A 150 13.25 -12.15 26.24
C LEU A 150 13.66 -13.56 26.66
N ASN A 151 14.33 -13.71 27.81
CA ASN A 151 14.66 -15.03 28.35
C ASN A 151 13.39 -15.85 28.66
N LYS A 152 12.38 -15.23 29.28
CA LYS A 152 11.09 -15.89 29.53
C LYS A 152 10.37 -16.32 28.25
N ILE A 153 10.45 -15.53 27.18
CA ILE A 153 9.86 -15.88 25.88
C ILE A 153 10.58 -17.07 25.24
N VAL A 154 11.90 -17.16 25.41
CA VAL A 154 12.69 -18.30 24.91
C VAL A 154 12.34 -19.59 25.68
N GLU A 155 12.06 -19.47 26.98
CA GLU A 155 11.65 -20.60 27.83
C GLU A 155 10.18 -21.01 27.60
N ASP A 156 9.28 -20.05 27.35
CA ASP A 156 7.85 -20.27 27.15
C ASP A 156 7.30 -19.41 25.99
N GLU A 157 7.01 -20.08 24.87
CA GLU A 157 6.42 -19.45 23.68
C GLU A 157 5.03 -18.84 23.97
N TYR A 158 4.26 -19.40 24.91
CA TYR A 158 2.94 -18.87 25.28
C TYR A 158 3.03 -17.53 26.01
N TYR A 159 4.17 -17.26 26.66
CA TYR A 159 4.40 -15.97 27.31
C TYR A 159 4.36 -14.82 26.31
N PHE A 160 4.87 -15.04 25.09
CA PHE A 160 4.80 -14.06 24.01
C PHE A 160 3.36 -13.79 23.57
N LEU A 161 2.58 -14.85 23.33
CA LEU A 161 1.17 -14.74 22.92
C LEU A 161 0.34 -13.99 23.96
N LYS A 162 0.56 -14.29 25.25
CA LYS A 162 -0.08 -13.60 26.37
C LYS A 162 0.29 -12.11 26.40
N MET A 163 1.54 -11.77 26.08
CA MET A 163 2.00 -10.38 25.99
C MET A 163 1.32 -9.59 24.87
N LEU A 164 1.01 -10.25 23.75
CA LEU A 164 0.28 -9.66 22.63
C LEU A 164 -1.22 -9.48 22.92
N GLY A 165 -1.72 -9.96 24.06
CA GLY A 165 -3.15 -9.99 24.36
C GLY A 165 -3.89 -11.04 23.53
N CYS A 166 -3.19 -11.98 22.92
CA CYS A 166 -3.78 -13.14 22.27
C CYS A 166 -4.14 -14.15 23.36
N HIS A 167 -5.38 -14.10 23.81
CA HIS A 167 -5.92 -14.96 24.88
C HIS A 167 -6.56 -16.24 24.34
N GLU A 168 -6.37 -16.56 23.06
CA GLU A 168 -6.89 -17.79 22.52
C GLU A 168 -6.18 -18.99 23.17
N PRO A 169 -6.92 -19.95 23.75
CA PRO A 169 -6.33 -21.11 24.43
C PRO A 169 -5.63 -22.08 23.46
N PHE A 170 -5.81 -21.88 22.15
CA PHE A 170 -5.17 -22.65 21.10
C PHE A 170 -4.16 -21.76 20.39
N VAL A 171 -2.91 -22.23 20.27
CA VAL A 171 -1.94 -21.59 19.37
C VAL A 171 -2.57 -21.58 17.99
N ASN A 172 -2.74 -20.38 17.43
CA ASN A 172 -3.37 -20.22 16.14
C ASN A 172 -2.48 -20.83 15.04
N LYS A 173 -2.67 -22.12 14.77
CA LYS A 173 -2.03 -22.88 13.68
C LYS A 173 -2.74 -22.68 12.34
N TRP A 174 -3.62 -21.68 12.24
CA TRP A 174 -4.40 -21.36 11.04
C TRP A 174 -3.60 -21.48 9.75
N ASN A 175 -2.35 -21.00 9.72
CA ASN A 175 -1.47 -21.03 8.54
C ASN A 175 -0.25 -21.95 8.66
N GLN A 176 -0.29 -22.91 9.60
CA GLN A 176 0.81 -23.86 9.82
C GLN A 176 0.36 -25.29 9.49
N TYR A 177 1.23 -26.05 8.82
CA TYR A 177 1.08 -27.49 8.65
C TYR A 177 2.36 -28.20 9.07
N GLU A 178 2.14 -29.32 9.74
CA GLU A 178 3.20 -30.18 10.23
C GLU A 178 3.42 -31.28 9.19
N THR A 179 4.61 -31.32 8.62
CA THR A 179 5.01 -32.38 7.71
C THR A 179 6.01 -33.27 8.44
N PHE A 180 5.73 -34.57 8.51
CA PHE A 180 6.63 -35.54 9.12
C PHE A 180 7.50 -36.14 8.02
N TYR A 181 8.81 -36.01 8.16
CA TYR A 181 9.78 -36.58 7.22
C TYR A 181 10.64 -37.62 7.94
N GLY A 182 10.55 -38.87 7.49
CA GLY A 182 11.30 -39.99 8.05
C GLY A 182 10.47 -41.28 8.15
N ASP A 183 11.07 -42.29 8.77
CA ASP A 183 10.46 -43.62 8.92
C ASP A 183 9.66 -43.71 10.23
N ALA A 184 8.81 -44.74 10.39
CA ALA A 184 7.87 -44.84 11.51
C ALA A 184 8.52 -44.79 12.92
N LEU A 185 9.82 -45.11 13.01
CA LEU A 185 10.60 -45.10 14.25
C LEU A 185 11.44 -43.82 14.45
N ASN A 186 11.64 -43.01 13.41
CA ASN A 186 12.48 -41.81 13.42
C ASN A 186 11.92 -40.79 12.42
N TYR A 187 10.90 -40.02 12.82
CA TYR A 187 10.42 -38.90 12.04
C TYR A 187 10.96 -37.57 12.57
N THR A 188 11.34 -36.70 11.65
CA THR A 188 11.62 -35.29 11.94
C THR A 188 10.36 -34.48 11.65
N LYS A 189 9.92 -33.70 12.63
CA LYS A 189 8.79 -32.78 12.46
C LYS A 189 9.27 -31.50 11.79
N ILE A 190 8.72 -31.19 10.61
CA ILE A 190 8.98 -29.93 9.89
C ILE A 190 7.72 -29.09 9.96
N ILE A 191 7.81 -27.90 10.54
CA ILE A 191 6.72 -26.92 10.58
C ILE A 191 6.87 -26.03 9.36
N THR A 192 5.84 -26.01 8.50
CA THR A 192 5.82 -25.18 7.29
C THR A 192 4.70 -24.16 7.41
N PHE A 193 5.00 -22.91 7.06
CA PHE A 193 4.07 -21.79 7.10
C PHE A 193 3.59 -21.49 5.67
N ASP A 194 2.27 -21.54 5.42
CA ASP A 194 1.69 -21.10 4.14
C ASP A 194 1.05 -19.72 4.29
N PRO A 195 1.71 -18.66 3.80
CA PRO A 195 1.18 -17.31 3.84
C PRO A 195 -0.07 -17.11 2.95
N LEU A 196 -0.42 -18.09 2.10
CA LEU A 196 -1.55 -18.04 1.17
C LEU A 196 -2.74 -18.89 1.63
N LYS A 197 -2.66 -19.56 2.78
CA LYS A 197 -3.75 -20.38 3.31
C LYS A 197 -5.00 -19.50 3.51
N ASP A 198 -6.09 -19.94 2.89
CA ASP A 198 -7.40 -19.28 2.84
C ASP A 198 -7.45 -17.90 2.13
N MET A 199 -6.37 -17.43 1.50
CA MET A 199 -6.42 -16.22 0.67
C MET A 199 -7.31 -16.35 -0.59
N PHE A 200 -7.70 -17.58 -0.94
CA PHE A 200 -8.52 -17.88 -2.12
C PHE A 200 -9.86 -18.56 -1.77
N GLU A 201 -10.16 -18.79 -0.48
CA GLU A 201 -11.40 -19.43 -0.02
C GLU A 201 -12.37 -18.44 0.66
N ASP A 202 -12.32 -17.17 0.28
CA ASP A 202 -13.47 -16.27 0.48
C ASP A 202 -14.56 -16.66 -0.54
N ASN A 203 -15.31 -17.73 -0.24
CA ASN A 203 -16.65 -17.92 -0.78
C ASN A 203 -17.58 -16.90 -0.11
N ILE A 204 -17.31 -15.60 -0.28
CA ILE A 204 -18.32 -14.58 -0.05
C ILE A 204 -19.31 -14.77 -1.19
N GLU A 205 -20.39 -15.50 -0.93
CA GLU A 205 -21.54 -15.51 -1.83
C GLU A 205 -21.91 -14.04 -2.06
N ALA A 206 -21.75 -13.59 -3.30
CA ALA A 206 -21.88 -12.19 -3.70
C ALA A 206 -23.34 -11.72 -3.71
N SER A 207 -24.11 -12.08 -2.68
CA SER A 207 -25.41 -11.50 -2.38
C SER A 207 -25.17 -10.15 -1.70
N PRO A 208 -25.63 -9.03 -2.31
CA PRO A 208 -25.47 -7.70 -1.72
C PRO A 208 -26.06 -7.58 -0.31
N HIS A 209 -27.04 -8.42 0.04
CA HIS A 209 -27.74 -8.43 1.32
C HIS A 209 -26.91 -8.95 2.49
N ASP A 210 -25.84 -9.71 2.22
CA ASP A 210 -24.99 -10.32 3.27
C ASP A 210 -23.80 -9.44 3.65
N SER A 211 -23.68 -8.26 3.02
CA SER A 211 -22.73 -7.24 3.44
C SER A 211 -23.16 -6.65 4.78
N PRO A 212 -22.28 -6.61 5.81
CA PRO A 212 -22.58 -5.96 7.10
C PRO A 212 -22.79 -4.44 6.99
N ILE A 213 -22.72 -3.89 5.77
CA ILE A 213 -22.88 -2.47 5.42
C ILE A 213 -24.16 -2.26 4.58
N TYR A 214 -24.99 -3.27 4.35
CA TYR A 214 -26.22 -3.12 3.55
C TYR A 214 -27.30 -2.35 4.32
N PHE A 215 -27.40 -1.05 4.04
CA PHE A 215 -28.51 -0.20 4.52
C PHE A 215 -29.63 -0.20 3.47
N SER A 216 -30.49 -1.22 3.45
CA SER A 216 -31.74 -1.12 2.69
C SER A 216 -32.77 -0.31 3.46
N GLN A 217 -32.82 1.00 3.21
CA GLN A 217 -34.07 1.77 3.37
C GLN A 217 -34.91 1.56 2.11
N GLU A 218 -35.54 0.40 1.98
CA GLU A 218 -36.70 0.28 1.09
C GLU A 218 -37.92 0.77 1.87
N LEU A 219 -38.25 2.05 1.65
CA LEU A 219 -39.55 2.60 2.01
C LEU A 219 -40.61 1.74 1.30
N SER A 220 -41.38 1.00 2.07
CA SER A 220 -42.57 0.30 1.57
C SER A 220 -43.50 1.31 0.91
N PRO A 221 -43.85 1.15 -0.38
CA PRO A 221 -44.92 1.94 -0.97
C PRO A 221 -46.25 1.47 -0.35
N SER A 222 -46.87 2.34 0.44
CA SER A 222 -48.30 2.27 0.80
C SER A 222 -49.16 2.83 -0.33
#